data_AF-A0A957XL07-F1
#
_entry.id   AF-A0A957XL07-F1
#
_cell.length_a   1.000
_cell.length_b   1.000
_cell.length_c   1.000
_cell.angle_alpha   90.00
_cell.angle_beta   90.00
_cell.angle_gamma   90.00
#
_symmetry.space_group_name_H-M   'P 1'
#
loop_
_entity.id
_entity.type
_entity.pdbx_description
1 polymer ?
#
loop_
_entity_poly.entity_id
_entity_poly.type
_entity_poly.pdbx_seq_one_letter_code
_entity_poly.pdbx_strand_id
1 'polypeptide(L)' 'MTPDEFRHYGRTVVDWIADYMEQVESLPVLSQVKPGQIRASLPARPPIEGESIEAMLSDVESLIMPGITHWQSPN' A
#
# COMPACT_ATOMS: atom_id res chain seq x y z
N MET A 1 -10.49 -15.61 -7.20
CA MET A 1 -9.25 -16.05 -6.54
C MET A 1 -9.30 -17.54 -6.27
N THR A 2 -8.48 -18.30 -6.97
CA THR A 2 -8.22 -19.73 -6.74
C THR A 2 -7.14 -19.92 -5.66
N PRO A 3 -6.95 -21.14 -5.12
CA PRO A 3 -5.86 -21.40 -4.17
C PRO A 3 -4.46 -21.09 -4.71
N ASP A 4 -4.21 -21.32 -5.99
CA ASP A 4 -2.91 -21.04 -6.61
C ASP A 4 -2.68 -19.53 -6.77
N GLU A 5 -3.71 -18.79 -7.20
CA GLU A 5 -3.70 -17.33 -7.20
C GLU A 5 -3.45 -16.78 -5.79
N PHE A 6 -4.15 -17.29 -4.79
CA PHE A 6 -3.94 -16.88 -3.39
C PHE A 6 -2.49 -17.11 -2.95
N ARG A 7 -1.90 -18.26 -3.27
CA ARG A 7 -0.49 -18.56 -2.95
C ARG A 7 0.47 -17.65 -3.69
N HIS A 8 0.18 -17.31 -4.94
CA HIS A 8 1.00 -16.41 -5.73
C HIS A 8 1.00 -15.01 -5.10
N TYR A 9 -0.19 -14.42 -4.95
CA TYR A 9 -0.35 -13.08 -4.40
C TYR A 9 0.09 -12.97 -2.93
N GLY A 10 -0.15 -14.00 -2.12
CA GLY A 10 0.32 -14.04 -0.75
C GLY A 10 1.85 -13.92 -0.65
N ARG A 11 2.60 -14.55 -1.56
CA ARG A 11 4.07 -14.40 -1.60
C ARG A 11 4.47 -13.01 -2.02
N THR A 12 3.83 -12.46 -3.07
CA THR A 12 4.06 -11.09 -3.51
C THR A 12 3.87 -10.08 -2.39
N VAL A 13 2.81 -10.22 -1.60
CA VAL A 13 2.55 -9.33 -0.45
C VAL A 13 3.58 -9.52 0.66
N VAL A 14 4.01 -10.76 0.93
CA VAL A 14 5.06 -11.03 1.93
C VAL A 14 6.39 -10.38 1.51
N ASP A 15 6.78 -10.53 0.26
CA ASP A 15 8.00 -9.93 -0.28
C ASP A 15 7.93 -8.39 -0.18
N TRP A 16 6.78 -7.80 -0.54
CA TRP A 16 6.55 -6.36 -0.41
C TRP A 16 6.64 -5.86 1.04
N ILE A 17 6.10 -6.61 2.01
CA ILE A 17 6.22 -6.25 3.45
C ILE A 17 7.68 -6.28 3.89
N ALA A 18 8.44 -7.30 3.45
CA ALA A 18 9.85 -7.41 3.76
C ALA A 18 10.64 -6.21 3.19
N ASP A 19 10.42 -5.88 1.92
CA ASP A 19 11.04 -4.72 1.26
C ASP A 19 10.71 -3.40 1.97
N TYR A 20 9.45 -3.22 2.39
CA TYR A 20 9.04 -2.08 3.21
C TYR A 20 9.81 -2.02 4.53
N MET A 21 9.92 -3.14 5.26
CA MET A 21 10.65 -3.19 6.52
C MET A 21 12.15 -2.91 6.36
N GLU A 22 12.76 -3.31 5.24
CA GLU A 22 14.15 -2.97 4.92
C GLU A 22 14.34 -1.47 4.65
N GLN A 23 13.33 -0.82 4.05
CA GLN A 23 13.42 0.57 3.59
C GLN A 23 12.80 1.58 4.57
N VAL A 24 12.05 1.14 5.58
CA VAL A 24 11.24 2.01 6.46
C VAL A 24 12.05 3.11 7.14
N GLU A 25 13.32 2.86 7.47
CA GLU A 25 14.22 3.85 8.07
C GLU A 25 14.51 5.04 7.15
N SER A 26 14.45 4.83 5.83
CA SER A 26 14.67 5.88 4.84
C SER A 26 13.44 6.75 4.57
N LEU A 27 12.27 6.34 5.06
CA LEU A 27 11.00 7.04 4.85
C LEU A 27 10.75 8.11 5.92
N PRO A 28 10.04 9.21 5.61
CA PRO A 28 9.67 10.21 6.61
C PRO A 28 8.75 9.61 7.67
N VAL A 29 9.18 9.58 8.95
CA VAL A 29 8.41 8.94 10.04
C VAL A 29 6.97 9.45 10.11
N LEU A 30 6.78 10.77 10.04
CA LEU A 30 5.45 11.39 10.05
C LEU A 30 4.91 11.52 8.63
N SER A 31 3.62 11.20 8.48
CA SER A 31 2.91 11.43 7.23
C SER A 31 3.05 12.87 6.72
N GLN A 32 3.19 13.00 5.40
CA GLN A 32 3.37 14.28 4.72
C GLN A 32 2.06 14.81 4.08
N VAL A 33 0.94 14.10 4.22
CA VAL A 33 -0.33 14.46 3.56
C VAL A 33 -1.21 15.37 4.40
N LYS A 34 -2.08 16.12 3.72
CA LYS A 34 -3.10 16.95 4.38
C LYS A 34 -4.34 16.11 4.75
N PRO A 35 -5.11 16.53 5.77
CA PRO A 35 -6.40 15.91 6.07
C PRO A 35 -7.30 15.85 4.82
N GLY A 36 -7.83 14.66 4.53
CA GLY A 36 -8.71 14.41 3.38
C GLY A 36 -8.01 14.15 2.04
N GLN A 37 -6.69 14.33 1.94
CA GLN A 37 -5.95 14.18 0.68
C GLN A 37 -6.09 12.76 0.09
N ILE A 38 -5.97 11.71 0.90
CA ILE A 38 -6.14 10.31 0.48
C ILE A 38 -7.56 10.06 -0.04
N ARG A 39 -8.58 10.58 0.65
CA ARG A 39 -9.97 10.42 0.21
C ARG A 39 -10.21 11.07 -1.16
N ALA A 40 -9.54 12.20 -1.41
CA ALA A 40 -9.66 12.94 -2.65
C ALA A 40 -8.88 12.29 -3.82
N SER A 41 -7.86 11.46 -3.54
CA SER A 41 -7.14 10.70 -4.57
C SER A 41 -7.86 9.42 -5.01
N LEU A 42 -8.78 8.91 -4.18
CA LEU A 42 -9.55 7.71 -4.49
C LEU A 42 -10.81 8.00 -5.31
N PRO A 43 -11.28 7.06 -6.14
CA PRO A 43 -12.54 7.18 -6.85
C PRO A 43 -13.72 7.51 -5.93
N ALA A 44 -14.70 8.24 -6.46
CA ALA A 44 -15.89 8.62 -5.70
C ALA A 44 -16.80 7.42 -5.38
N ARG A 45 -16.73 6.36 -6.19
CA ARG A 45 -17.54 5.14 -6.11
C ARG A 45 -16.63 3.92 -6.29
N PRO A 46 -16.99 2.77 -5.68
CA PRO A 46 -16.23 1.54 -5.89
C PRO A 46 -16.31 1.09 -7.37
N PRO A 47 -15.32 0.32 -7.84
CA PRO A 47 -15.37 -0.26 -9.17
C PRO A 47 -16.51 -1.29 -9.27
N ILE A 48 -17.08 -1.43 -10.47
CA ILE A 48 -18.16 -2.41 -10.73
C ILE A 48 -17.58 -3.83 -10.83
N GLU A 49 -16.36 -3.94 -11.36
CA GLU A 49 -15.62 -5.18 -11.50
C GLU A 49 -14.39 -5.17 -10.58
N GLY A 50 -13.86 -6.35 -10.28
CA GLY A 50 -12.64 -6.45 -9.49
C GLY A 50 -11.42 -5.93 -10.24
N GLU A 51 -10.49 -5.35 -9.51
CA GLU A 51 -9.18 -4.92 -10.04
C GLU A 51 -8.11 -5.99 -9.75
N SER A 52 -6.99 -5.91 -10.48
CA SER A 52 -5.87 -6.81 -10.26
C SER A 52 -5.15 -6.46 -8.95
N ILE A 53 -4.50 -7.44 -8.32
CA ILE A 53 -3.76 -7.20 -7.07
C ILE A 53 -2.56 -6.29 -7.32
N GLU A 54 -1.97 -6.32 -8.50
CA GLU A 54 -0.88 -5.43 -8.90
C GLU A 54 -1.34 -3.97 -8.94
N ALA A 55 -2.54 -3.70 -9.46
CA ALA A 55 -3.12 -2.36 -9.44
C ALA A 55 -3.36 -1.89 -7.99
N MET A 56 -3.93 -2.77 -7.15
CA MET A 56 -4.15 -2.46 -5.74
C MET A 56 -2.85 -2.19 -4.97
N LEU A 57 -1.79 -2.97 -5.21
CA LEU A 57 -0.48 -2.74 -4.57
C LEU A 57 0.17 -1.44 -5.04
N SER A 58 0.03 -1.10 -6.32
CA SER A 58 0.50 0.18 -6.85
C SER A 58 -0.21 1.37 -6.19
N ASP A 59 -1.51 1.25 -5.92
CA ASP A 59 -2.27 2.26 -5.16
C ASP A 59 -1.81 2.34 -3.69
N VAL A 60 -1.48 1.21 -3.07
CA VAL A 60 -0.90 1.20 -1.71
C VAL A 60 0.38 2.02 -1.70
N GLU A 61 1.32 1.76 -2.62
CA GLU A 61 2.59 2.46 -2.69
C GLU A 61 2.46 3.95 -3.00
N SER A 62 1.64 4.29 -4.00
CA SER A 62 1.59 5.66 -4.54
C SER A 62 0.61 6.56 -3.80
N LEU A 63 -0.51 6.01 -3.31
CA LEU A 63 -1.55 6.78 -2.66
C LEU A 63 -1.47 6.66 -1.14
N ILE A 64 -1.31 5.44 -0.62
CA ILE A 64 -1.43 5.19 0.83
C ILE A 64 -0.13 5.49 1.57
N MET A 65 1.02 5.00 1.10
CA MET A 65 2.31 5.13 1.82
C MET A 65 2.67 6.57 2.22
N PRO A 66 2.50 7.61 1.39
CA PRO A 66 2.76 9.00 1.81
C PRO A 66 1.88 9.46 3.00
N GLY A 67 0.70 8.83 3.14
CA GLY A 67 -0.29 9.07 4.18
C GLY A 67 -0.04 8.34 5.49
N ILE A 68 0.96 7.46 5.55
CA ILE A 68 1.25 6.66 6.74
C ILE A 68 2.25 7.39 7.64
N THR A 69 2.04 7.28 8.95
CA THR A 69 3.10 7.51 9.94
C THR A 69 3.81 6.16 10.15
N HIS A 70 5.09 6.08 9.83
CA HIS A 70 5.87 4.84 9.86
C HIS A 70 6.31 4.49 11.29
N TRP A 71 5.40 3.93 12.08
CA TRP A 71 5.63 3.53 13.48
C TRP A 71 6.74 2.49 13.70
N GLN A 72 7.10 1.76 12.66
CA GLN A 72 8.16 0.75 12.70
C GLN A 72 9.53 1.31 12.31
N SER A 73 9.61 2.60 11.96
CA SER A 73 10.89 3.28 11.76
C SER A 73 11.73 3.20 13.04
N PRO A 74 13.05 2.98 12.94
CA PRO A 74 13.95 3.03 14.09
C PRO A 74 14.24 4.48 14.56
N ASN A 75 13.89 5.49 13.75
CA ASN A 75 14.03 6.92 14.05
C ASN A 75 12.95 7.48 14.98
#